data_AF-A0A2R6T8W5-F1
#
_entry.id   AF-A0A2R6T8W5-F1
#
_cell.length_a   1.000
_cell.length_b   1.000
_cell.length_c   1.000
_cell.angle_alpha   90.00
_cell.angle_beta   90.00
_cell.angle_gamma   90.00
#
_symmetry.space_group_name_H-M   'P 1'
#
loop_
_entity.id
_entity.type
_entity.pdbx_description
1 polymer ?
#
loop_
_entity_poly.entity_id
_entity_poly.type
_entity_poly.pdbx_seq_one_letter_code
_entity_poly.pdbx_strand_id
1 'polypeptide(L)'
;MVFREENILFSTLKELLKKQEWSAIKSQENEIGFYGGVEPGEEWEKTDEYIYPNQLEKGVGEEKFKKLPEDLKDILGQEVPQKIEFGEKSEKDIEFDTGYLNEKELNLIFKNLPVDLTFIDKNDRVRFFSDKNRIFLRSRLIIGRPVKYCHPPSSVEVVEKILKEFKEGDRDEADFWIQMSEDFVYISYHAIFDDDDEYVGALEVTQEISKLRDLEGQQTLLDWK
;
A
#
# COMPACT_ATOMS: atom_id res chain seq x y z
N MET A 1 -15.70 -23.60 -18.81
CA MET A 1 -15.34 -22.87 -17.58
C MET A 1 -16.56 -22.79 -16.68
N VAL A 2 -17.60 -22.06 -17.11
CA VAL A 2 -18.92 -21.95 -16.43
C VAL A 2 -19.45 -23.28 -15.87
N PHE A 3 -19.53 -24.34 -16.67
CA PHE A 3 -20.03 -25.64 -16.20
C PHE A 3 -19.28 -26.17 -14.96
N ARG A 4 -17.95 -26.06 -14.91
CA ARG A 4 -17.17 -26.52 -13.75
C ARG A 4 -17.39 -25.59 -12.55
N GLU A 5 -17.57 -24.30 -12.77
CA GLU A 5 -17.83 -23.36 -11.68
C GLU A 5 -19.19 -23.63 -11.03
N GLU A 6 -20.24 -23.73 -11.84
CA GLU A 6 -21.61 -23.95 -11.37
C GLU A 6 -21.82 -25.31 -10.71
N ASN A 7 -21.19 -26.36 -11.25
CA ASN A 7 -21.46 -27.74 -10.80
C ASN A 7 -20.44 -28.24 -9.76
N ILE A 8 -19.26 -27.61 -9.65
CA ILE A 8 -18.18 -28.09 -8.79
C ILE A 8 -17.69 -26.99 -7.84
N LEU A 9 -17.29 -25.83 -8.34
CA LEU A 9 -16.66 -24.80 -7.50
C LEU A 9 -17.64 -24.17 -6.51
N PHE A 10 -18.78 -23.67 -6.97
CA PHE A 10 -19.69 -22.89 -6.12
C PHE A 10 -20.34 -23.74 -5.01
N SER A 11 -20.69 -25.00 -5.31
CA SER A 11 -21.18 -25.95 -4.31
C SER A 11 -20.13 -26.23 -3.24
N THR A 12 -18.87 -26.39 -3.66
CA THR A 12 -17.73 -26.56 -2.76
C THR A 12 -17.52 -25.34 -1.87
N LEU A 13 -17.49 -24.13 -2.45
CA LEU A 13 -17.29 -22.89 -1.69
C LEU A 13 -18.42 -22.66 -0.68
N LYS A 14 -19.66 -23.00 -1.03
CA LYS A 14 -20.81 -22.93 -0.13
C LYS A 14 -20.68 -23.83 1.10
N GLU A 15 -20.06 -25.00 0.96
CA GLU A 15 -19.83 -25.94 2.07
C GLU A 15 -18.59 -25.57 2.91
N LEU A 16 -17.58 -24.98 2.29
CA LEU A 16 -16.29 -24.71 2.93
C LEU A 16 -16.25 -23.36 3.65
N LEU A 17 -16.67 -22.27 2.99
CA LEU A 17 -16.53 -20.90 3.49
C LEU A 17 -17.59 -20.58 4.54
N LYS A 18 -17.16 -19.88 5.59
CA LYS A 18 -18.04 -19.32 6.60
C LYS A 18 -18.67 -18.01 6.12
N LYS A 19 -19.73 -17.58 6.82
CA LYS A 19 -20.41 -16.29 6.54
C LYS A 19 -19.46 -15.09 6.66
N GLN A 20 -18.53 -15.12 7.61
CA GLN A 20 -17.54 -14.05 7.79
C GLN A 20 -16.53 -13.97 6.64
N GLU A 21 -16.13 -15.11 6.06
CA GLU A 21 -15.27 -15.15 4.86
C GLU A 21 -16.02 -14.57 3.65
N TRP A 22 -17.28 -14.95 3.45
CA TRP A 22 -18.14 -14.35 2.42
C TRP A 22 -18.35 -12.84 2.62
N SER A 23 -18.43 -12.39 3.87
CA SER A 23 -18.60 -10.97 4.19
C SER A 23 -17.33 -10.17 3.84
N ALA A 24 -16.15 -10.75 4.07
CA ALA A 24 -14.88 -10.16 3.65
C ALA A 24 -14.75 -10.12 2.11
N ILE A 25 -15.20 -11.15 1.40
CA ILE A 25 -15.24 -11.14 -0.08
C ILE A 25 -16.19 -10.04 -0.58
N LYS A 26 -17.39 -9.95 0.01
CA LYS A 26 -18.41 -8.97 -0.35
C LYS A 26 -17.97 -7.52 -0.10
N SER A 27 -17.11 -7.25 0.88
CA SER A 27 -16.63 -5.88 1.13
C SER A 27 -15.63 -5.38 0.08
N GLN A 28 -14.98 -6.29 -0.65
CA GLN A 28 -13.90 -5.99 -1.61
C GLN A 28 -14.32 -6.15 -3.09
N GLU A 29 -15.48 -6.74 -3.38
CA GLU A 29 -15.87 -7.08 -4.77
C GLU A 29 -15.92 -5.87 -5.72
N ASN A 30 -16.26 -4.69 -5.20
CA ASN A 30 -16.35 -3.46 -6.00
C ASN A 30 -14.98 -2.92 -6.43
N GLU A 31 -13.89 -3.36 -5.80
CA GLU A 31 -12.52 -2.99 -6.21
C GLU A 31 -12.14 -3.62 -7.56
N ILE A 32 -12.74 -4.77 -7.90
CA ILE A 32 -12.53 -5.47 -9.17
C ILE A 32 -13.68 -5.18 -10.16
N GLY A 33 -14.92 -5.15 -9.67
CA GLY A 33 -16.13 -4.97 -10.47
C GLY A 33 -16.71 -6.29 -11.01
N PHE A 34 -17.78 -6.17 -11.83
CA PHE A 34 -18.58 -7.31 -12.28
C PHE A 34 -18.63 -7.44 -13.80
N TYR A 35 -18.70 -8.68 -14.28
CA TYR A 35 -18.78 -8.96 -15.70
C TYR A 35 -20.21 -8.90 -16.23
N GLY A 36 -20.39 -8.43 -17.48
CA GLY A 36 -21.66 -8.55 -18.20
C GLY A 36 -22.80 -7.66 -17.69
N GLY A 37 -22.48 -6.54 -17.02
CA GLY A 37 -23.49 -5.62 -16.49
C GLY A 37 -24.27 -6.19 -15.29
N VAL A 38 -23.69 -7.17 -14.60
CA VAL A 38 -24.24 -7.69 -13.34
C VAL A 38 -24.16 -6.60 -12.28
N GLU A 39 -25.31 -6.28 -11.69
CA GLU A 39 -25.43 -5.49 -10.47
C GLU A 39 -25.81 -6.44 -9.34
N PRO A 40 -24.91 -6.72 -8.38
CA PRO A 40 -25.24 -7.59 -7.26
C PRO A 40 -26.41 -7.02 -6.47
N GLY A 41 -27.37 -7.87 -6.12
CA GLY A 41 -28.46 -7.49 -5.23
C GLY A 41 -27.99 -7.15 -3.81
N GLU A 42 -28.81 -6.39 -3.08
CA GLU A 42 -28.58 -6.04 -1.67
C GLU A 42 -29.13 -7.11 -0.70
N GLU A 43 -29.69 -8.21 -1.24
CA GLU A 43 -30.41 -9.23 -0.47
C GLU A 43 -29.51 -10.09 0.43
N TRP A 44 -28.20 -10.11 0.17
CA TRP A 44 -27.27 -10.91 0.97
C TRP A 44 -26.80 -10.14 2.21
N GLU A 45 -27.16 -10.66 3.39
CA GLU A 45 -26.82 -10.05 4.67
C GLU A 45 -25.34 -10.27 5.05
N LYS A 46 -24.56 -9.20 5.04
CA LYS A 46 -23.20 -9.18 5.59
C LYS A 46 -23.18 -9.27 7.12
N THR A 47 -22.06 -9.72 7.67
CA THR A 47 -21.71 -9.53 9.08
C THR A 47 -20.69 -8.41 9.23
N ASP A 48 -20.66 -7.75 10.39
CA ASP A 48 -19.62 -6.78 10.74
C ASP A 48 -18.29 -7.44 11.16
N GLU A 49 -18.31 -8.77 11.31
CA GLU A 49 -17.12 -9.58 11.55
C GLU A 49 -16.59 -10.16 10.23
N TYR A 50 -15.32 -9.89 9.94
CA TYR A 50 -14.60 -10.43 8.79
C TYR A 50 -13.56 -11.46 9.22
N ILE A 51 -13.41 -12.52 8.43
CA ILE A 51 -12.32 -13.48 8.55
C ILE A 51 -11.56 -13.49 7.23
N TYR A 52 -10.30 -13.05 7.28
CA TYR A 52 -9.37 -13.11 6.17
C TYR A 52 -8.64 -14.47 6.13
N PRO A 53 -8.06 -14.87 4.98
CA PRO A 53 -7.37 -16.16 4.85
C PRO A 53 -6.28 -16.41 5.91
N ASN A 54 -5.53 -15.37 6.30
CA ASN A 54 -4.48 -15.45 7.32
C ASN A 54 -5.01 -15.62 8.76
N GLN A 55 -6.32 -15.47 8.97
CA GLN A 55 -6.98 -15.66 10.28
C GLN A 55 -7.63 -17.04 10.40
N LEU A 56 -7.49 -17.91 9.39
CA LEU A 56 -8.04 -19.26 9.42
C LEU A 56 -7.19 -20.20 10.29
N GLU A 57 -7.71 -20.54 11.47
CA GLU A 57 -7.03 -21.43 12.41
C GLU A 57 -6.87 -22.87 11.91
N LYS A 58 -7.79 -23.35 11.07
CA LYS A 58 -7.85 -24.76 10.63
C LYS A 58 -8.06 -24.84 9.12
N GLY A 59 -7.37 -25.79 8.49
CA GLY A 59 -7.70 -26.22 7.13
C GLY A 59 -9.04 -26.97 7.09
N VAL A 60 -9.39 -27.51 5.93
CA VAL A 60 -10.66 -28.23 5.68
C VAL A 60 -10.86 -29.37 6.68
N GLY A 61 -9.79 -30.05 7.08
CA GLY A 61 -9.83 -31.20 8.01
C GLY A 61 -10.45 -32.44 7.36
N GLU A 62 -10.13 -33.63 7.89
CA GLU A 62 -10.55 -34.91 7.30
C GLU A 62 -12.07 -35.06 7.16
N GLU A 63 -12.83 -34.59 8.15
CA GLU A 63 -14.28 -34.79 8.18
C GLU A 63 -15.00 -34.01 7.08
N LYS A 64 -14.66 -32.72 6.89
CA LYS A 64 -15.22 -31.94 5.78
C LYS A 64 -14.70 -32.43 4.44
N PHE A 65 -13.42 -32.83 4.36
CA PHE A 65 -12.84 -33.34 3.12
C PHE A 65 -13.56 -34.59 2.61
N LYS A 66 -13.90 -35.54 3.50
CA LYS A 66 -14.67 -36.75 3.14
C LYS A 66 -16.06 -36.43 2.60
N LYS A 67 -16.66 -35.32 3.02
CA LYS A 67 -18.01 -34.86 2.58
C LYS A 67 -17.98 -34.12 1.23
N LEU A 68 -16.81 -33.82 0.68
CA LEU A 68 -16.70 -33.17 -0.63
C LEU A 68 -17.21 -34.08 -1.76
N PRO A 69 -17.73 -33.51 -2.85
CA PRO A 69 -18.10 -34.27 -4.05
C PRO A 69 -16.91 -35.08 -4.60
N GLU A 70 -17.18 -36.27 -5.14
CA GLU A 70 -16.13 -37.17 -5.62
C GLU A 70 -15.35 -36.55 -6.80
N ASP A 71 -16.05 -35.88 -7.72
CA ASP A 71 -15.44 -35.14 -8.84
C ASP A 71 -14.43 -34.08 -8.36
N LEU A 72 -14.64 -33.50 -7.17
CA LEU A 72 -13.72 -32.53 -6.58
C LEU A 72 -12.51 -33.22 -5.93
N LYS A 73 -12.70 -34.37 -5.27
CA LYS A 73 -11.59 -35.17 -4.72
C LYS A 73 -10.68 -35.67 -5.85
N ASP A 74 -11.23 -36.02 -7.00
CA ASP A 74 -10.44 -36.38 -8.19
C ASP A 74 -9.56 -35.22 -8.69
N ILE A 75 -10.02 -33.97 -8.52
CA ILE A 75 -9.25 -32.76 -8.89
C ILE A 75 -8.22 -32.40 -7.81
N LEU A 76 -8.59 -32.45 -6.54
CA LEU A 76 -7.75 -32.04 -5.40
C LEU A 76 -6.72 -33.11 -4.99
N GLY A 77 -6.89 -34.35 -5.46
CA GLY A 77 -6.17 -35.53 -4.99
C GLY A 77 -6.90 -36.23 -3.83
N GLN A 78 -6.54 -37.49 -3.55
CA GLN A 78 -7.20 -38.28 -2.50
C GLN A 78 -6.77 -37.94 -1.06
N GLU A 79 -5.82 -37.02 -0.92
CA GLU A 79 -5.29 -36.59 0.38
C GLU A 79 -5.91 -35.26 0.80
N VAL A 80 -6.09 -35.08 2.11
CA VAL A 80 -6.55 -33.81 2.67
C VAL A 80 -5.50 -32.74 2.35
N PRO A 81 -5.89 -31.61 1.72
CA PRO A 81 -4.96 -30.52 1.46
C PRO A 81 -4.30 -30.06 2.75
N GLN A 82 -2.98 -29.89 2.72
CA GLN A 82 -2.25 -29.32 3.84
C GLN A 82 -2.75 -27.91 4.12
N LYS A 83 -2.81 -27.55 5.40
CA LYS A 83 -3.08 -26.17 5.80
C LYS A 83 -1.95 -25.29 5.27
N ILE A 84 -2.29 -24.22 4.57
CA ILE A 84 -1.33 -23.17 4.24
C ILE A 84 -1.05 -22.40 5.54
N GLU A 85 0.21 -22.35 5.94
CA GLU A 85 0.65 -21.49 7.04
C GLU A 85 0.84 -20.07 6.50
N PHE A 86 0.00 -19.15 6.98
CA PHE A 86 0.18 -17.73 6.75
C PHE A 86 1.15 -17.18 7.80
N GLY A 87 1.96 -16.19 7.41
CA GLY A 87 2.75 -15.43 8.39
C GLY A 87 1.81 -14.71 9.35
N GLU A 88 2.03 -14.88 10.65
CA GLU A 88 1.23 -14.20 11.67
C GLU A 88 1.75 -12.79 11.92
N LYS A 89 0.83 -11.87 12.26
CA LYS A 89 1.17 -10.56 12.80
C LYS A 89 1.82 -10.74 14.17
N SER A 90 3.03 -10.22 14.33
CA SER A 90 3.74 -10.19 15.60
C SER A 90 3.21 -9.06 16.49
N GLU A 91 3.33 -9.22 17.81
CA GLU A 91 3.03 -8.14 18.78
C GLU A 91 3.87 -6.87 18.55
N LYS A 92 5.00 -6.99 17.85
CA LYS A 92 5.89 -5.87 17.51
C LYS A 92 5.56 -5.18 16.19
N ASP A 93 4.58 -5.70 15.45
CA ASP A 93 4.23 -5.13 14.17
C ASP A 93 3.31 -3.93 14.35
N ILE A 94 3.58 -2.89 13.56
CA ILE A 94 2.71 -1.74 13.40
C ILE A 94 1.65 -2.13 12.37
N GLU A 95 0.39 -1.91 12.70
CA GLU A 95 -0.74 -2.16 11.81
C GLU A 95 -1.00 -0.94 10.93
N PHE A 96 -1.18 -1.20 9.64
CA PHE A 96 -1.60 -0.27 8.60
C PHE A 96 -2.88 -0.80 7.96
N ASP A 97 -3.62 0.04 7.24
CA ASP A 97 -4.89 -0.36 6.61
C ASP A 97 -4.75 -1.55 5.65
N THR A 98 -3.57 -1.71 5.06
CA THR A 98 -3.27 -2.72 4.03
C THR A 98 -2.26 -3.77 4.47
N GLY A 99 -1.90 -3.83 5.76
CA GLY A 99 -0.96 -4.84 6.26
C GLY A 99 -0.27 -4.45 7.56
N TYR A 100 0.91 -5.02 7.78
CA TYR A 100 1.66 -4.80 9.00
C TYR A 100 3.16 -4.90 8.73
N LEU A 101 3.95 -4.08 9.43
CA LEU A 101 5.41 -4.08 9.35
C LEU A 101 5.99 -3.81 10.74
N ASN A 102 7.12 -4.42 11.06
CA ASN A 102 7.88 -3.98 12.24
C ASN A 102 8.72 -2.72 11.93
N GLU A 103 9.20 -2.05 12.98
CA GLU A 103 10.01 -0.84 12.88
C GLU A 103 11.25 -1.01 11.98
N LYS A 104 11.89 -2.18 12.03
CA LYS A 104 13.09 -2.47 11.24
C LYS A 104 12.76 -2.53 9.75
N GLU A 105 11.68 -3.21 9.37
CA GLU A 105 11.20 -3.29 7.99
C GLU A 105 10.83 -1.91 7.46
N LEU A 106 10.03 -1.15 8.22
CA LEU A 106 9.61 0.20 7.83
C LEU A 106 10.83 1.11 7.57
N ASN A 107 11.80 1.10 8.49
CA ASN A 107 13.04 1.86 8.33
C ASN A 107 13.86 1.40 7.12
N LEU A 108 13.91 0.09 6.84
CA LEU A 108 14.62 -0.45 5.67
C LEU A 108 13.93 -0.10 4.36
N ILE A 109 12.59 -0.08 4.32
CA ILE A 109 11.81 0.36 3.16
C ILE A 109 12.17 1.81 2.85
N PHE A 110 12.02 2.72 3.81
CA PHE A 110 12.32 4.14 3.59
C PHE A 110 13.77 4.39 3.17
N LYS A 111 14.72 3.58 3.62
CA LYS A 111 16.14 3.68 3.22
C LYS A 111 16.44 3.19 1.79
N ASN A 112 15.56 2.42 1.18
CA ASN A 112 15.79 1.82 -0.14
C ASN A 112 14.77 2.25 -1.18
N LEU A 113 13.85 3.16 -0.86
CA LEU A 113 13.02 3.81 -1.87
C LEU A 113 13.92 4.55 -2.88
N PRO A 114 13.56 4.56 -4.17
CA PRO A 114 14.30 5.30 -5.20
C PRO A 114 14.01 6.81 -5.17
N VAL A 115 13.60 7.32 -4.00
CA VAL A 115 13.28 8.72 -3.73
C VAL A 115 13.76 9.11 -2.33
N ASP A 116 14.14 10.36 -2.19
CA ASP A 116 14.42 10.99 -0.92
C ASP A 116 13.13 11.54 -0.32
N LEU A 117 12.86 11.24 0.95
CA LEU A 117 11.69 11.73 1.68
C LEU A 117 12.11 12.74 2.73
N THR A 118 11.31 13.77 2.98
CA THR A 118 11.39 14.64 4.15
C THR A 118 9.98 15.00 4.61
N PHE A 119 9.63 14.59 5.83
CA PHE A 119 8.34 14.89 6.42
C PHE A 119 8.45 16.08 7.37
N ILE A 120 7.59 17.07 7.15
CA ILE A 120 7.44 18.30 7.89
C ILE A 120 6.08 18.25 8.60
N ASP A 121 6.06 18.41 9.92
CA ASP A 121 4.80 18.36 10.66
C ASP A 121 3.94 19.61 10.52
N LYS A 122 2.71 19.57 11.05
CA LYS A 122 1.79 20.72 11.08
C LYS A 122 2.33 22.00 11.73
N ASN A 123 3.42 21.91 12.51
CA ASN A 123 4.10 23.06 13.13
C ASN A 123 5.33 23.51 12.33
N ASP A 124 5.45 23.08 11.08
CA ASP A 124 6.54 23.38 10.15
C ASP A 124 7.91 22.88 10.63
N ARG A 125 7.95 21.78 11.38
CA ARG A 125 9.20 21.18 11.87
C ARG A 125 9.51 19.90 11.13
N VAL A 126 10.78 19.72 10.77
CA VAL A 126 11.26 18.47 10.16
C VAL A 126 11.17 17.36 11.20
N ARG A 127 10.34 16.33 10.98
CA ARG A 127 10.23 15.18 11.90
C ARG A 127 10.93 13.94 11.38
N PHE A 128 11.06 13.79 10.06
CA PHE A 128 11.65 12.61 9.45
C PHE A 128 12.31 12.95 8.11
N PHE A 129 13.35 12.21 7.75
CA PHE A 129 13.90 12.16 6.40
C PHE A 129 14.51 10.78 6.16
N SER A 130 14.40 10.24 4.94
CA SER A 130 15.04 8.96 4.57
C SER A 130 16.57 9.11 4.49
N ASP A 131 17.32 8.10 4.92
CA ASP A 131 18.79 8.18 5.06
C ASP A 131 19.50 7.13 4.20
N LYS A 132 19.88 7.47 2.95
CA LYS A 132 20.88 6.79 2.09
C LYS A 132 21.01 7.53 0.74
N ASN A 133 22.24 7.83 0.29
CA ASN A 133 22.54 8.36 -1.07
C ASN A 133 21.64 9.53 -1.55
N ARG A 134 21.26 10.43 -0.64
CA ARG A 134 20.39 11.57 -0.96
C ARG A 134 21.03 12.55 -1.94
N ILE A 135 20.21 13.18 -2.78
CA ILE A 135 20.62 14.28 -3.66
C ILE A 135 20.97 15.51 -2.82
N PHE A 136 20.08 15.86 -1.89
CA PHE A 136 20.29 16.93 -0.93
C PHE A 136 20.64 16.36 0.44
N LEU A 137 21.90 16.56 0.84
CA LEU A 137 22.41 16.11 2.13
C LEU A 137 21.63 16.76 3.28
N ARG A 138 21.24 15.94 4.26
CA ARG A 138 20.58 16.38 5.49
C ARG A 138 21.43 15.96 6.68
N SER A 139 21.61 16.87 7.65
CA SER A 139 22.23 16.56 8.94
C SER A 139 21.14 16.13 9.93
N ARG A 140 21.41 15.16 10.79
CA ARG A 140 20.49 14.77 11.88
C ARG A 140 20.13 15.93 12.82
N LEU A 141 20.92 16.99 12.82
CA LEU A 141 20.65 18.22 13.59
C LEU A 141 19.40 18.99 13.13
N ILE A 142 18.84 18.66 11.96
CA ILE A 142 17.62 19.33 11.48
C ILE A 142 16.34 18.77 12.09
N ILE A 143 16.39 17.59 12.70
CA ILE A 143 15.20 16.99 13.32
C ILE A 143 14.68 17.91 14.43
N GLY A 144 13.39 18.26 14.36
CA GLY A 144 12.70 19.20 15.25
C GLY A 144 12.92 20.69 14.90
N ARG A 145 13.80 21.00 13.94
CA ARG A 145 14.07 22.37 13.52
C ARG A 145 12.94 22.88 12.60
N PRO A 146 12.51 24.14 12.75
CA PRO A 146 11.60 24.76 11.79
C PRO A 146 12.22 24.76 10.39
N VAL A 147 11.43 24.36 9.40
CA VAL A 147 11.85 24.17 8.00
C VAL A 147 12.49 25.43 7.41
N LYS A 148 12.01 26.62 7.79
CA LYS A 148 12.58 27.89 7.32
C LYS A 148 14.07 28.09 7.63
N TYR A 149 14.58 27.40 8.65
CA TYR A 149 16.00 27.44 9.01
C TYR A 149 16.83 26.33 8.35
N CYS A 150 16.21 25.47 7.54
CA CYS A 150 16.84 24.39 6.79
C CYS A 150 17.10 24.74 5.32
N HIS A 151 16.58 25.88 4.85
CA HIS A 151 16.71 26.34 3.47
C HIS A 151 17.52 27.64 3.37
N PRO A 152 18.26 27.85 2.27
CA PRO A 152 18.87 29.14 1.96
C PRO A 152 17.82 30.25 1.79
N PRO A 153 18.20 31.54 2.00
CA PRO A 153 17.30 32.68 1.81
C PRO A 153 16.65 32.75 0.42
N SER A 154 17.31 32.21 -0.61
CA SER A 154 16.79 32.23 -1.98
C SER A 154 15.61 31.29 -2.24
N SER A 155 15.36 30.31 -1.38
CA SER A 155 14.27 29.33 -1.56
C SER A 155 13.31 29.23 -0.37
N VAL A 156 13.66 29.80 0.78
CA VAL A 156 12.83 29.71 1.99
C VAL A 156 11.43 30.29 1.81
N GLU A 157 11.30 31.43 1.12
CA GLU A 157 9.99 32.07 0.90
C GLU A 157 9.06 31.20 0.05
N VAL A 158 9.62 30.46 -0.91
CA VAL A 158 8.84 29.53 -1.75
C VAL A 158 8.32 28.38 -0.90
N VAL A 159 9.16 27.78 -0.05
CA VAL A 159 8.77 26.69 0.84
C VAL A 159 7.72 27.14 1.85
N GLU A 160 7.91 28.30 2.49
CA GLU A 160 6.93 28.85 3.43
C GLU A 160 5.58 29.14 2.74
N LYS A 161 5.60 29.59 1.49
CA LYS A 161 4.37 29.79 0.70
C LYS A 161 3.66 28.46 0.41
N ILE A 162 4.38 27.41 0.01
CA ILE A 162 3.80 26.08 -0.24
C ILE A 162 3.11 25.56 1.03
N LEU A 163 3.81 25.58 2.17
CA LEU A 163 3.25 25.08 3.44
C LEU A 163 2.05 25.89 3.91
N LYS A 164 2.02 27.19 3.59
CA LYS A 164 0.86 28.04 3.86
C LYS A 164 -0.35 27.63 3.01
N GLU A 165 -0.19 27.50 1.69
CA GLU A 165 -1.27 27.08 0.78
C GLU A 165 -1.82 25.70 1.16
N PHE A 166 -0.96 24.78 1.61
CA PHE A 166 -1.38 23.46 2.09
C PHE A 166 -2.23 23.52 3.36
N LYS A 167 -1.84 24.34 4.34
CA LYS A 167 -2.62 24.54 5.57
C LYS A 167 -3.96 25.22 5.34
N GLU A 168 -4.03 26.10 4.35
CA GLU A 168 -5.27 26.79 3.96
C GLU A 168 -6.20 25.90 3.13
N GLY A 169 -5.71 24.74 2.65
CA GLY A 169 -6.47 23.84 1.78
C GLY A 169 -6.59 24.35 0.34
N ASP A 170 -5.81 25.37 -0.03
CA ASP A 170 -5.84 25.98 -1.37
C ASP A 170 -5.11 25.10 -2.40
N ARG A 171 -4.19 24.26 -1.93
CA ARG A 171 -3.44 23.25 -2.71
C ARG A 171 -3.11 22.03 -1.86
N ASP A 172 -2.97 20.91 -2.53
CA ASP A 172 -2.54 19.62 -1.97
C ASP A 172 -1.20 19.15 -2.58
N GLU A 173 -0.80 19.68 -3.72
CA GLU A 173 0.48 19.39 -4.39
C GLU A 173 1.24 20.64 -4.86
N ALA A 174 2.58 20.52 -4.92
CA ALA A 174 3.45 21.52 -5.55
C ALA A 174 4.75 20.88 -6.07
N ASP A 175 5.04 21.09 -7.36
CA ASP A 175 6.18 20.48 -8.03
C ASP A 175 7.15 21.51 -8.64
N PHE A 176 8.44 21.17 -8.62
CA PHE A 176 9.46 21.88 -9.38
C PHE A 176 10.63 20.96 -9.72
N TRP A 177 11.42 21.36 -10.72
CA TRP A 177 12.56 20.58 -11.20
C TRP A 177 13.81 21.44 -11.39
N ILE A 178 14.97 20.80 -11.21
CA ILE A 178 16.27 21.46 -11.26
C ILE A 178 17.21 20.62 -12.13
N GLN A 179 17.85 21.26 -13.11
CA GLN A 179 19.00 20.67 -13.82
C GLN A 179 20.26 20.88 -12.98
N MET A 180 20.88 19.79 -12.53
CA MET A 180 22.10 19.77 -11.72
C MET A 180 23.21 19.01 -12.45
N SER A 181 23.97 19.71 -13.31
CA SER A 181 24.98 19.08 -14.17
C SER A 181 24.34 18.00 -15.05
N GLU A 182 24.62 16.72 -14.80
CA GLU A 182 24.07 15.58 -15.55
C GLU A 182 22.73 15.07 -14.96
N ASP A 183 22.43 15.46 -13.72
CA ASP A 183 21.24 15.00 -13.01
C ASP A 183 20.05 15.92 -13.28
N PHE A 184 18.88 15.34 -13.53
CA PHE A 184 17.62 16.07 -13.61
C PHE A 184 16.77 15.71 -12.39
N VAL A 185 16.67 16.65 -11.47
CA VAL A 185 16.07 16.43 -10.16
C VAL A 185 14.63 16.93 -10.17
N TYR A 186 13.69 16.03 -9.87
CA TYR A 186 12.29 16.33 -9.64
C TYR A 186 12.00 16.43 -8.14
N ILE A 187 11.30 17.47 -7.71
CA ILE A 187 10.97 17.73 -6.31
C ILE A 187 9.47 17.99 -6.25
N SER A 188 8.78 17.21 -5.43
CA SER A 188 7.34 17.35 -5.19
C SER A 188 7.04 17.49 -3.71
N TYR A 189 6.06 18.32 -3.40
CA TYR A 189 5.52 18.52 -2.07
C TYR A 189 4.07 18.06 -2.06
N HIS A 190 3.70 17.28 -1.05
CA HIS A 190 2.34 16.77 -0.88
C HIS A 190 1.82 17.17 0.49
N ALA A 191 0.64 17.78 0.56
CA ALA A 191 -0.08 17.99 1.80
C ALA A 191 -0.59 16.63 2.31
N ILE A 192 -0.42 16.37 3.60
CA ILE A 192 -0.86 15.15 4.25
C ILE A 192 -2.00 15.49 5.19
N PHE A 193 -3.13 14.82 4.99
CA PHE A 193 -4.33 14.91 5.81
C PHE A 193 -4.59 13.55 6.49
N ASP A 194 -5.26 13.56 7.65
CA ASP A 194 -5.75 12.34 8.28
C ASP A 194 -7.19 12.00 7.84
N ASP A 195 -7.76 10.95 8.41
CA ASP A 195 -9.10 10.45 8.06
C ASP A 195 -10.24 11.43 8.40
N ASP A 196 -9.96 12.45 9.22
CA ASP A 196 -10.90 13.52 9.58
C ASP A 196 -10.69 14.78 8.71
N ASP A 197 -9.95 14.67 7.60
CA ASP A 197 -9.53 15.77 6.71
C ASP A 197 -8.69 16.85 7.43
N GLU A 198 -8.04 16.55 8.54
CA GLU A 198 -7.17 17.51 9.24
C GLU A 198 -5.74 17.49 8.68
N TYR A 199 -5.19 18.68 8.41
CA TYR A 199 -3.80 18.81 7.95
C TYR A 199 -2.80 18.36 9.04
N VAL A 200 -2.05 17.30 8.76
CA VAL A 200 -1.05 16.73 9.69
C VAL A 200 0.39 17.11 9.33
N GLY A 201 0.65 17.55 8.09
CA GLY A 201 1.98 17.96 7.65
C GLY A 201 2.16 17.96 6.14
N ALA A 202 3.40 18.09 5.69
CA ALA A 202 3.78 18.02 4.30
C ALA A 202 4.91 17.01 4.08
N LEU A 203 4.85 16.29 2.96
CA LEU A 203 5.90 15.38 2.51
C LEU A 203 6.63 15.99 1.31
N GLU A 204 7.90 16.34 1.49
CA GLU A 204 8.84 16.60 0.39
C GLU A 204 9.37 15.26 -0.15
N VAL A 205 9.22 15.05 -1.45
CA VAL A 205 9.79 13.93 -2.20
C VAL A 205 10.77 14.49 -3.22
N THR A 206 11.97 13.92 -3.28
CA THR A 206 12.99 14.32 -4.27
C THR A 206 13.50 13.09 -5.01
N GLN A 207 13.59 13.19 -6.33
CA GLN A 207 14.00 12.08 -7.19
C GLN A 207 14.93 12.56 -8.32
N GLU A 208 15.99 11.81 -8.57
CA GLU A 208 16.81 11.93 -9.78
C GLU A 208 16.10 11.13 -10.88
N ILE A 209 15.70 11.79 -11.96
CA ILE A 209 14.87 11.19 -13.00
C ILE A 209 15.50 11.21 -14.40
N SER A 210 16.79 11.56 -14.55
CA SER A 210 17.47 11.54 -15.86
C SER A 210 17.28 10.21 -16.57
N LYS A 211 17.48 9.09 -15.85
CA LYS A 211 17.26 7.74 -16.42
C LYS A 211 15.81 7.47 -16.81
N LEU A 212 14.85 8.03 -16.09
CA LEU A 212 13.42 7.87 -16.42
C LEU A 212 13.06 8.68 -17.66
N ARG A 213 13.66 9.87 -17.83
CA ARG A 213 13.47 10.71 -19.02
C ARG A 213 14.03 10.09 -20.29
N ASP A 214 15.05 9.23 -20.17
CA ASP A 214 15.68 8.54 -21.30
C ASP A 214 14.94 7.25 -21.72
N LEU A 215 13.89 6.83 -21.00
CA LEU A 215 13.14 5.62 -21.35
C LEU A 215 12.36 5.82 -22.65
N GLU A 216 12.53 4.87 -23.58
CA GLU A 216 11.79 4.81 -24.84
C GLU A 216 11.21 3.40 -25.07
N GLY A 217 10.13 3.31 -25.84
CA GLY A 217 9.52 2.03 -26.21
C GLY A 217 8.94 1.25 -25.02
N GLN A 218 9.24 -0.04 -24.93
CA GLN A 218 8.76 -0.94 -23.87
C GLN A 218 9.81 -1.97 -23.48
N GLN A 219 9.89 -2.31 -22.21
CA GLN A 219 10.65 -3.45 -21.69
C GLN A 219 9.72 -4.33 -20.86
N THR A 220 9.25 -5.44 -21.45
CA THR A 220 8.26 -6.34 -20.82
C THR A 220 8.89 -7.57 -20.16
N LEU A 221 10.20 -7.77 -20.33
CA LEU A 221 10.97 -8.88 -19.78
C LEU A 221 12.31 -8.37 -19.22
N LEU A 222 12.87 -9.09 -18.26
CA LEU A 222 14.19 -8.81 -17.69
C LEU A 222 15.29 -9.10 -18.73
N ASP A 223 16.31 -8.24 -18.79
CA ASP A 223 17.54 -8.46 -19.58
C ASP A 223 18.74 -8.64 -18.64
N TRP A 224 18.69 -9.70 -17.85
CA TRP A 224 19.78 -10.08 -16.94
C TRP A 224 20.65 -11.13 -17.64
N LYS A 225 21.91 -10.79 -17.93
CA LYS A 225 22.94 -11.73 -18.38
C LYS A 225 23.77 -12.24 -17.21
#